data_AF-A0ABD0RG49-F1
#
_entry.id   AF-A0ABD0RG49-F1
#
_cell.length_a   1.000
_cell.length_b   1.000
_cell.length_c   1.000
_cell.angle_alpha   90.00
_cell.angle_beta   90.00
_cell.angle_gamma   90.00
#
_symmetry.space_group_name_H-M   'P 1'
#
loop_
_entity.id
_entity.type
_entity.pdbx_description
1 polymer ?
#
loop_
_entity_poly.entity_id
_entity_poly.type
_entity_poly.pdbx_seq_one_letter_code
_entity_poly.pdbx_strand_id
1 'polypeptide(L)'
;LPEVPALVDVPCLSAQLDDSLLHMFRTHVARHGSVASHPPVQIEELVERPGGVLVRWCKVDDDFTPQDYRLQYRRGNSSQYEDAYIGKDTEFLVLHLDPHVDHLFRVCARGEGRTEWSPWSIPQTGYTTLAPH
;
A
#
# COMPACT_ATOMS: atom_id res chain seq x y z
N LEU A 1 21.98 -28.21 36.12
CA LEU A 1 21.30 -27.23 35.23
C LEU A 1 21.03 -25.98 36.06
N PRO A 2 21.28 -24.76 35.55
CA PRO A 2 20.90 -23.55 36.27
C PRO A 2 19.36 -23.48 36.34
N GLU A 3 18.85 -23.05 37.49
CA GLU A 3 17.42 -22.96 37.79
C GLU A 3 16.80 -21.78 37.01
N VAL A 4 15.67 -22.03 36.34
CA VAL A 4 14.95 -21.00 35.59
C VAL A 4 14.19 -20.12 36.59
N PRO A 5 14.40 -18.79 36.63
CA PRO A 5 13.71 -17.91 37.57
C PRO A 5 12.19 -17.99 37.41
N ALA A 6 11.46 -17.84 38.52
CA ALA A 6 10.01 -17.76 38.47
C ALA A 6 9.59 -16.48 37.70
N LEU A 7 8.51 -16.56 36.91
CA LEU A 7 7.99 -15.44 36.09
C LEU A 7 7.72 -14.15 36.88
N VAL A 8 7.54 -14.27 38.20
CA VAL A 8 7.32 -13.16 39.14
C VAL A 8 8.59 -12.37 39.46
N ASP A 9 9.77 -12.95 39.22
CA ASP A 9 11.08 -12.36 39.49
C ASP A 9 11.68 -11.65 38.26
N VAL A 10 10.94 -11.62 37.14
CA VAL A 10 11.32 -10.89 35.93
C VAL A 10 10.71 -9.49 36.01
N PRO A 11 11.52 -8.41 36.11
CA PRO A 11 11.00 -7.06 36.07
C PRO A 11 10.25 -6.83 34.76
N CYS A 12 8.92 -6.69 34.83
CA CYS A 12 8.11 -6.35 33.67
C CYS A 12 7.91 -4.83 33.61
N LEU A 13 8.27 -4.23 32.48
CA LEU A 13 8.05 -2.81 32.22
C LEU A 13 7.04 -2.73 31.08
N SER A 14 5.77 -2.53 31.44
CA SER A 14 4.69 -2.31 30.47
C SER A 14 4.40 -0.81 30.38
N ALA A 15 4.45 -0.27 29.18
CA ALA A 15 3.98 1.08 28.90
C ALA A 15 2.69 0.99 28.07
N GLN A 16 1.65 1.69 28.52
CA GLN A 16 0.45 1.95 27.72
C GLN A 16 0.52 3.39 27.25
N LEU A 17 0.52 3.57 25.93
CA LEU A 17 0.48 4.88 25.29
C LEU A 17 -0.97 5.12 24.89
N ASP A 18 -1.55 6.23 25.34
CA ASP A 18 -2.89 6.64 24.92
C ASP A 18 -2.85 7.50 23.63
N ASP A 19 -4.03 7.79 23.06
CA ASP A 19 -4.17 8.57 21.83
C ASP A 19 -3.59 9.99 21.93
N SER A 20 -3.44 10.55 23.13
CA SER A 20 -2.87 11.89 23.32
C SER A 20 -1.35 11.90 23.06
N LEU A 21 -0.65 10.81 23.40
CA LEU A 21 0.75 10.63 23.04
C LEU A 21 0.92 10.45 21.54
N LEU A 22 0.03 9.68 20.89
CA LEU A 22 0.03 9.54 19.42
C LEU A 22 -0.11 10.89 18.72
N HIS A 23 -0.99 11.78 19.21
CA HIS A 23 -1.15 13.11 18.65
C HIS A 23 0.12 13.98 18.81
N MET A 24 0.76 13.94 19.99
CA MET A 24 2.04 14.64 20.21
C MET A 24 3.16 14.12 19.31
N PHE A 25 3.31 12.79 19.21
CA PHE A 25 4.29 12.17 18.32
C PHE A 25 4.02 12.50 16.86
N ARG A 26 2.77 12.43 16.41
CA ARG A 26 2.39 12.80 15.04
C ARG A 26 2.80 14.24 14.72
N THR A 27 2.60 15.17 15.66
CA THR A 27 2.98 16.57 15.50
C THR A 27 4.49 16.76 15.41
N HIS A 28 5.27 16.07 16.24
CA HIS A 28 6.73 16.17 16.21
C HIS A 28 7.35 15.44 15.02
N VAL A 29 6.81 14.28 14.63
CA VAL A 29 7.26 13.55 13.44
C VAL A 29 6.88 14.31 12.17
N ALA A 30 5.71 14.95 12.10
CA ALA A 30 5.33 15.77 10.93
C ALA A 30 6.33 16.88 10.59
N ARG A 31 7.17 17.32 11.55
CA ARG A 31 8.25 18.29 11.31
C ARG A 31 9.46 17.69 10.57
N HIS A 32 9.63 16.37 10.59
CA HIS A 32 10.82 15.67 10.08
C HIS A 32 10.51 14.45 9.20
N GLY A 33 9.25 14.06 9.05
CA GLY A 33 8.80 12.87 8.33
C GLY A 33 7.27 12.74 8.32
N SER A 34 6.75 11.60 7.89
CA SER A 34 5.31 11.34 7.81
C SER A 34 4.89 10.10 8.59
N VAL A 35 3.87 10.23 9.43
CA VAL A 35 3.16 9.08 10.01
C VAL A 35 1.83 8.92 9.28
N ALA A 36 1.74 7.89 8.44
CA ALA A 36 0.48 7.45 7.86
C ALA A 36 0.08 6.14 8.53
N SER A 37 -1.04 6.16 9.27
CA SER A 37 -1.58 4.97 9.93
C SER A 37 -2.28 4.03 8.93
N HIS A 38 -2.78 4.57 7.82
CA HIS A 38 -3.50 3.84 6.80
C HIS A 38 -3.11 4.37 5.40
N PRO A 39 -3.24 3.55 4.33
CA PRO A 39 -3.00 4.01 2.97
C PRO A 39 -4.06 5.03 2.55
N PRO A 40 -3.69 6.22 2.06
CA PRO A 40 -4.64 7.28 1.72
C PRO A 40 -5.42 7.03 0.43
N VAL A 41 -5.05 5.97 -0.31
CA VAL A 41 -5.65 5.58 -1.59
C VAL A 41 -5.87 4.07 -1.64
N GLN A 42 -6.92 3.64 -2.33
CA GLN A 42 -7.26 2.23 -2.52
C GLN A 42 -7.66 1.96 -3.97
N ILE A 43 -7.45 0.73 -4.42
CA ILE A 43 -8.02 0.26 -5.68
C ILE A 43 -9.54 0.18 -5.51
N GLU A 44 -10.27 0.87 -6.37
CA GLU A 44 -11.72 0.94 -6.38
C GLU A 44 -12.30 -0.14 -7.29
N GLU A 45 -11.69 -0.34 -8.46
CA GLU A 45 -12.21 -1.25 -9.49
C GLU A 45 -11.06 -1.87 -10.30
N LEU A 46 -11.23 -3.14 -10.65
CA LEU A 46 -10.43 -3.85 -11.65
C LEU A 46 -11.35 -4.29 -12.80
N VAL A 47 -11.11 -3.79 -14.00
CA VAL A 47 -11.84 -4.20 -15.21
C VAL A 47 -10.93 -5.02 -16.09
N GLU A 48 -11.16 -6.31 -16.10
CA GLU A 48 -10.39 -7.30 -16.86
C GLU A 48 -10.69 -7.18 -18.35
N ARG A 49 -9.64 -7.21 -19.17
CA ARG A 49 -9.73 -7.07 -20.63
C ARG A 49 -8.86 -8.13 -21.31
N PRO A 50 -9.10 -8.40 -22.61
CA PRO A 50 -8.17 -9.21 -23.38
C PRO A 50 -6.81 -8.51 -23.46
N GLY A 51 -5.78 -9.16 -22.91
CA GLY A 51 -4.40 -8.67 -22.93
C GLY A 51 -4.06 -7.64 -21.85
N GLY A 52 -4.95 -7.36 -20.90
CA GLY A 52 -4.71 -6.36 -19.86
C GLY A 52 -5.79 -6.22 -18.80
N VAL A 53 -5.56 -5.35 -17.83
CA VAL A 53 -6.50 -5.01 -16.76
C VAL A 53 -6.50 -3.50 -16.58
N LEU A 54 -7.67 -2.87 -16.64
CA LEU A 54 -7.85 -1.47 -16.27
C LEU A 54 -7.99 -1.40 -14.75
N VAL A 55 -7.08 -0.68 -14.11
CA VAL A 55 -7.07 -0.48 -12.66
C VAL A 55 -7.56 0.93 -12.37
N ARG A 56 -8.57 1.07 -11.51
CA ARG A 56 -9.05 2.37 -11.01
C ARG A 56 -8.81 2.48 -9.52
N TRP A 57 -8.45 3.67 -9.05
CA TRP A 57 -8.23 3.92 -7.64
C TRP A 57 -8.84 5.24 -7.20
N CYS A 58 -9.23 5.28 -5.92
CA CYS A 58 -9.78 6.47 -5.30
C CYS A 58 -8.99 6.83 -4.03
N LYS A 59 -9.14 8.08 -3.62
CA LYS A 59 -8.68 8.57 -2.33
C LYS A 59 -9.68 8.17 -1.26
N VAL A 60 -9.18 7.66 -0.13
CA VAL A 60 -10.00 7.24 1.03
C VAL A 60 -9.75 8.08 2.28
N ASP A 61 -8.75 8.96 2.25
CA ASP A 61 -8.44 9.92 3.31
C ASP A 61 -8.80 11.34 2.82
N ASP A 62 -9.76 11.99 3.48
CA ASP A 62 -10.23 13.32 3.07
C ASP A 62 -9.24 14.45 3.28
N ASP A 63 -8.34 14.29 4.25
CA ASP A 63 -7.32 15.28 4.59
C ASP A 63 -6.06 15.14 3.71
N PHE A 64 -5.97 14.08 2.89
CA PHE A 64 -4.85 13.85 2.01
C PHE A 64 -5.05 14.53 0.64
N THR A 65 -4.06 15.29 0.17
CA THR A 65 -4.08 15.86 -1.19
C THR A 65 -3.01 15.20 -2.05
N PRO A 66 -3.37 14.20 -2.88
CA PRO A 66 -2.43 13.51 -3.75
C PRO A 66 -1.94 14.43 -4.87
N GLN A 67 -0.62 14.46 -5.06
CA GLN A 67 0.03 15.12 -6.20
C GLN A 67 0.29 14.11 -7.33
N ASP A 68 0.79 12.93 -6.98
CA ASP A 68 1.08 11.84 -7.91
C ASP A 68 0.63 10.50 -7.31
N TYR A 69 0.31 9.55 -8.17
CA TYR A 69 0.03 8.16 -7.88
C TYR A 69 1.11 7.27 -8.48
N ARG A 70 1.31 6.10 -7.88
CA ARG A 70 2.19 5.06 -8.40
C ARG A 70 1.45 3.74 -8.35
N LEU A 71 1.21 3.16 -9.52
CA LEU A 71 0.63 1.83 -9.68
C LEU A 71 1.75 0.82 -9.91
N GLN A 72 1.69 -0.27 -9.15
CA GLN A 72 2.55 -1.42 -9.34
C GLN A 72 1.75 -2.68 -9.55
N TYR A 73 2.36 -3.64 -10.25
CA TYR A 73 1.82 -4.98 -10.37
C TYR A 73 2.92 -6.03 -10.26
N ARG A 74 2.52 -7.27 -9.95
CA ARG A 74 3.37 -8.44 -10.01
C ARG A 74 2.57 -9.65 -10.44
N ARG A 75 3.25 -10.64 -11.01
CA ARG A 75 2.69 -11.98 -11.20
C ARG A 75 2.51 -12.66 -9.84
N GLY A 76 1.48 -13.48 -9.69
CA GLY A 76 1.11 -14.10 -8.41
C GLY A 76 2.23 -14.92 -7.77
N ASN A 77 3.02 -15.60 -8.59
CA ASN A 77 4.18 -16.40 -8.18
C ASN A 77 5.50 -15.60 -8.07
N SER A 78 5.54 -14.34 -8.51
CA SER A 78 6.71 -13.47 -8.40
C SER A 78 6.70 -12.74 -7.06
N SER A 79 7.87 -12.55 -6.44
CA SER A 79 8.00 -11.72 -5.23
C SER A 79 8.16 -10.22 -5.54
N GLN A 80 8.51 -9.87 -6.78
CA GLN A 80 8.89 -8.50 -7.15
C GLN A 80 7.73 -7.78 -7.84
N TYR A 81 7.44 -6.57 -7.36
CA TYR A 81 6.55 -5.62 -8.02
C TYR A 81 7.31 -4.75 -9.01
N GLU A 82 6.66 -4.46 -10.14
CA GLU A 82 7.15 -3.58 -11.20
C GLU A 82 6.21 -2.36 -11.32
N ASP A 83 6.78 -1.22 -11.75
CA ASP A 83 6.01 0.00 -11.97
C ASP A 83 5.25 -0.07 -13.29
N ALA A 84 3.92 0.05 -13.22
CA ALA A 84 3.08 0.18 -14.41
C ALA A 84 2.82 1.64 -14.77
N TYR A 85 2.65 2.50 -13.75
CA TYR A 85 2.29 3.90 -13.95
C TYR A 85 2.79 4.78 -12.80
N ILE A 86 3.24 6.00 -13.15
CA ILE A 86 3.50 7.10 -12.22
C ILE A 86 2.95 8.38 -12.86
N GLY A 87 2.01 9.05 -12.19
CA GLY A 87 1.39 10.27 -12.70
C GLY A 87 0.15 10.69 -11.90
N LYS A 88 -0.69 11.56 -12.48
CA LYS A 88 -1.80 12.20 -11.76
C LYS A 88 -3.17 11.55 -11.96
N ASP A 89 -3.26 10.64 -12.92
CA ASP A 89 -4.51 9.98 -13.26
C ASP A 89 -4.93 9.01 -12.15
N THR A 90 -6.22 8.72 -12.10
CA THR A 90 -6.83 7.79 -11.13
C THR A 90 -7.19 6.45 -11.74
N GLU A 91 -6.79 6.23 -12.99
CA GLU A 91 -6.96 4.96 -13.68
C GLU A 91 -5.81 4.72 -14.66
N PHE A 92 -5.47 3.44 -14.88
CA PHE A 92 -4.47 3.06 -15.88
C PHE A 92 -4.72 1.64 -16.40
N LEU A 93 -4.57 1.47 -17.72
CA LEU A 93 -4.71 0.17 -18.38
C LEU A 93 -3.34 -0.53 -18.45
N VAL A 94 -3.16 -1.55 -17.62
CA VAL A 94 -1.96 -2.39 -17.64
C VAL A 94 -2.11 -3.41 -18.76
N LEU A 95 -1.21 -3.40 -19.74
CA LEU A 95 -1.22 -4.26 -20.91
C LEU A 95 -0.12 -5.33 -20.84
N HIS A 96 -0.16 -6.28 -21.79
CA HIS A 96 0.83 -7.34 -21.97
C HIS A 96 0.96 -8.26 -20.75
N LEU A 97 -0.17 -8.49 -20.07
CA LEU A 97 -0.24 -9.41 -18.95
C LEU A 97 -0.25 -10.87 -19.44
N ASP A 98 0.46 -11.72 -18.71
CA ASP A 98 0.54 -13.14 -19.02
C ASP A 98 -0.85 -13.80 -18.86
N PRO A 99 -1.38 -14.50 -19.88
CA PRO A 99 -2.63 -15.24 -19.76
C PRO A 99 -2.50 -16.37 -18.74
N HIS A 100 -3.62 -16.71 -18.09
CA HIS A 100 -3.71 -17.77 -17.07
C HIS A 100 -2.86 -17.58 -15.80
N VAL A 101 -2.41 -16.35 -15.54
CA VAL A 101 -1.64 -16.03 -14.33
C VAL A 101 -2.36 -14.91 -13.57
N ASP A 102 -2.58 -15.13 -12.28
CA ASP A 102 -3.07 -14.09 -11.39
C ASP A 102 -2.05 -12.97 -11.27
N HIS A 103 -2.50 -11.72 -11.38
CA HIS A 103 -1.66 -10.55 -11.21
C HIS A 103 -2.15 -9.77 -9.99
N LEU A 104 -1.23 -9.39 -9.10
CA LEU A 104 -1.55 -8.54 -7.96
C LEU A 104 -1.18 -7.10 -8.27
N PHE A 105 -2.12 -6.20 -8.04
CA PHE A 105 -2.00 -4.76 -8.24
C PHE A 105 -2.02 -4.05 -6.90
N ARG A 106 -1.23 -2.99 -6.78
CA ARG A 106 -1.26 -2.09 -5.61
C ARG A 106 -0.96 -0.65 -6.04
N VAL A 107 -1.54 0.31 -5.34
CA VAL A 107 -1.34 1.74 -5.61
C VAL A 107 -0.90 2.48 -4.35
N CYS A 108 -0.03 3.45 -4.49
CA CYS A 108 0.26 4.43 -3.46
C CYS A 108 0.20 5.85 -4.04
N ALA A 109 0.26 6.85 -3.19
CA ALA A 109 0.23 8.24 -3.61
C ALA A 109 1.31 9.05 -2.90
N ARG A 110 1.73 10.14 -3.52
CA ARG A 110 2.62 11.14 -2.95
C ARG A 110 1.83 12.42 -2.80
N GLY A 111 1.80 12.97 -1.59
CA GLY A 111 1.08 14.20 -1.32
C GLY A 111 1.82 15.44 -1.82
N GLU A 112 1.11 16.55 -1.95
CA GLU A 112 1.70 17.82 -2.35
C GLU A 112 2.83 18.27 -1.41
N GLY A 113 3.95 18.70 -1.98
CA GLY A 113 5.12 19.17 -1.23
C GLY A 113 5.90 18.06 -0.52
N ARG A 114 5.54 16.79 -0.73
CA ARG A 114 6.22 15.63 -0.14
C ARG A 114 7.08 14.93 -1.19
N THR A 115 8.21 14.38 -0.75
CA THR A 115 9.09 13.55 -1.59
C THR A 115 8.78 12.05 -1.44
N GLU A 116 8.31 11.66 -0.27
CA GLU A 116 8.03 10.27 0.10
C GLU A 116 6.67 9.79 -0.41
N TRP A 117 6.61 8.52 -0.82
CA TRP A 117 5.37 7.83 -1.15
C TRP A 117 4.63 7.39 0.12
N SER A 118 3.30 7.37 0.06
CA SER A 118 2.45 6.81 1.09
C SER A 118 2.63 5.29 1.23
N PRO A 119 2.11 4.69 2.31
CA PRO A 119 1.84 3.26 2.33
C PRO A 119 1.02 2.83 1.10
N TRP A 120 1.22 1.57 0.69
CA TRP A 120 0.50 0.93 -0.40
C TRP A 120 -0.93 0.56 0.00
N SER A 121 -1.85 0.61 -0.95
CA SER A 121 -3.18 0.02 -0.85
C SER A 121 -3.13 -1.46 -0.50
N ILE A 122 -4.27 -2.02 -0.10
CA ILE A 122 -4.42 -3.47 -0.04
C ILE A 122 -4.23 -4.00 -1.48
N PRO A 123 -3.35 -4.99 -1.72
CA PRO A 123 -3.19 -5.55 -3.05
C PRO A 123 -4.47 -6.25 -3.52
N GLN A 124 -4.85 -6.04 -4.77
CA GLN A 124 -5.99 -6.73 -5.39
C GLN A 124 -5.53 -7.63 -6.52
N THR A 125 -6.16 -8.79 -6.66
CA THR A 125 -5.87 -9.76 -7.72
C THR A 125 -6.78 -9.49 -8.92
N GLY A 126 -6.21 -9.47 -10.12
CA GLY A 126 -6.94 -9.46 -11.38
C GLY A 126 -6.26 -10.35 -12.42
N TYR A 127 -6.99 -10.73 -13.47
CA TYR A 127 -6.47 -11.54 -14.56
C TYR A 127 -6.86 -10.97 -15.93
N THR A 128 -6.10 -11.33 -16.96
CA THR A 128 -6.44 -10.99 -18.36
C THR A 128 -7.46 -12.00 -18.89
N THR A 129 -8.43 -11.54 -19.68
CA THR A 129 -9.44 -12.41 -20.30
C THR A 129 -8.98 -12.99 -21.66
N LEU A 130 -7.70 -12.84 -22.00
CA LEU A 130 -7.15 -13.36 -23.25
C LEU A 130 -7.20 -14.89 -23.26
N ALA A 131 -7.90 -15.47 -24.23
CA ALA A 131 -7.98 -16.90 -24.42
C ALA A 131 -6.65 -17.49 -24.94
N PRO A 132 -6.31 -18.74 -24.60
CA PRO A 132 -5.12 -19.40 -25.12
C PRO A 132 -5.21 -19.57 -26.64
N HIS A 133 -4.07 -19.40 -27.30
CA HIS A 133 -3.89 -19.71 -28.74
C HIS A 133 -3.67 -21.20 -28.96
#